data_AF-B8FMB9-F1
#
_entry.id   AF-B8FMB9-F1
#
_cell.length_a   1.000
_cell.length_b   1.000
_cell.length_c   1.000
_cell.angle_alpha   90.00
_cell.angle_beta   90.00
_cell.angle_gamma   90.00
#
_symmetry.space_group_name_H-M   'P 1'
#
loop_
_entity.id
_entity.type
_entity.pdbx_description
1 polymer ?
#
loop_
_entity_poly.entity_id
_entity_poly.type
_entity_poly.pdbx_seq_one_letter_code
_entity_poly.pdbx_strand_id
1 'polypeptide(L)'
;MIKNISESMKEYAEMAVQFAKNFFDADLDYSEDSLQKVDEVISAYRSGQVFDPKELTPEQEEDLWVFSKMIGGYVGEVIIRNLGGNWYTRKLDDLNLTIVLQIADQVEGSPPDMVFQCMTEPFRTVEAFYEEAKKSLSVH
;
A
#
# COMPACT_ATOMS: atom_id res chain seq x y z
N MET A 1 -21.71 13.28 -4.56
CA MET A 1 -20.63 13.70 -3.65
C MET A 1 -19.34 13.17 -4.25
N ILE A 2 -18.37 14.01 -4.61
CA ILE A 2 -17.05 13.49 -4.99
C ILE A 2 -16.44 12.96 -3.70
N LYS A 3 -16.26 11.65 -3.62
CA LYS A 3 -15.68 11.01 -2.44
C LYS A 3 -14.26 11.52 -2.24
N ASN A 4 -13.93 11.92 -1.02
CA ASN A 4 -12.57 12.36 -0.72
C ASN A 4 -11.61 11.16 -0.82
N ILE A 5 -10.41 11.37 -1.36
CA ILE A 5 -9.42 10.29 -1.49
C ILE A 5 -9.05 9.69 -0.13
N SER A 6 -8.95 10.52 0.92
CA SER A 6 -8.69 10.05 2.29
C SER A 6 -9.79 9.14 2.81
N GLU A 7 -11.06 9.42 2.50
CA GLU A 7 -12.17 8.53 2.88
C GLU A 7 -12.09 7.21 2.12
N SER A 8 -11.76 7.28 0.83
CA SER A 8 -11.61 6.08 -0.01
C SER A 8 -10.47 5.19 0.49
N MET A 9 -9.33 5.78 0.87
CA MET A 9 -8.18 5.03 1.39
C MET A 9 -8.44 4.41 2.76
N LYS A 10 -9.24 5.06 3.61
CA LYS A 10 -9.69 4.47 4.89
C LYS A 10 -10.59 3.27 4.68
N GLU A 11 -11.53 3.34 3.74
CA GLU A 11 -12.38 2.19 3.42
C GLU A 11 -11.56 1.03 2.83
N TYR A 12 -10.61 1.32 1.95
CA TYR A 12 -9.68 0.30 1.44
C TYR A 12 -8.86 -0.33 2.57
N ALA A 13 -8.43 0.47 3.55
CA ALA A 13 -7.73 -0.03 4.72
C ALA A 13 -8.62 -0.95 5.58
N GLU A 14 -9.89 -0.60 5.80
CA GLU A 14 -10.85 -1.46 6.50
C GLU A 14 -11.11 -2.77 5.74
N MET A 15 -11.21 -2.70 4.40
CA MET A 15 -11.31 -3.88 3.55
C MET A 15 -10.07 -4.78 3.68
N ALA A 16 -8.87 -4.20 3.74
CA ALA A 16 -7.64 -4.97 3.95
C ALA A 16 -7.62 -5.71 5.28
N VAL A 17 -8.08 -5.08 6.38
CA VAL A 17 -8.21 -5.73 7.69
C VAL A 17 -9.15 -6.93 7.61
N GLN A 18 -10.32 -6.76 6.99
CA GLN A 18 -11.29 -7.84 6.82
C GLN A 18 -10.74 -8.96 5.93
N PHE A 19 -10.08 -8.59 4.83
CA PHE A 19 -9.47 -9.53 3.90
C PHE A 19 -8.38 -10.37 4.57
N ALA A 20 -7.44 -9.72 5.27
CA ALA A 20 -6.38 -10.39 6.00
C ALA A 20 -6.93 -11.36 7.05
N LYS A 21 -7.94 -10.94 7.82
CA LYS A 21 -8.57 -11.80 8.81
C LYS A 21 -9.30 -12.99 8.19
N ASN A 22 -10.10 -12.76 7.15
CA ASN A 22 -10.97 -13.78 6.58
C ASN A 22 -10.21 -14.84 5.77
N PHE A 23 -9.13 -14.44 5.08
CA PHE A 23 -8.42 -15.33 4.15
C PHE A 23 -7.09 -15.86 4.70
N PHE A 24 -6.50 -15.18 5.69
CA PHE A 24 -5.17 -15.53 6.21
C PHE A 24 -5.12 -15.65 7.74
N ASP A 25 -6.24 -15.43 8.45
CA ASP A 25 -6.31 -15.34 9.92
C ASP A 25 -5.30 -14.32 10.52
N ALA A 26 -4.95 -13.32 9.73
CA ALA A 26 -4.00 -12.28 10.12
C ALA A 26 -4.74 -11.09 10.74
N ASP A 27 -4.51 -10.83 12.03
CA ASP A 27 -5.06 -9.66 12.73
C ASP A 27 -4.19 -8.43 12.48
N LEU A 28 -4.77 -7.49 11.72
CA LEU A 28 -4.19 -6.20 11.36
C LEU A 28 -4.84 -5.09 12.20
N ASP A 29 -4.03 -4.39 13.00
CA ASP A 29 -4.49 -3.44 14.04
C ASP A 29 -3.95 -2.01 13.86
N TYR A 30 -3.35 -1.73 12.71
CA TYR A 30 -2.69 -0.49 12.35
C TYR A 30 -1.42 -0.12 13.15
N SER A 31 -0.86 -1.08 13.89
CA SER A 31 0.48 -0.93 14.48
C SER A 31 1.59 -1.09 13.44
N GLU A 32 2.80 -0.62 13.77
CA GLU A 32 4.00 -0.89 12.98
C GLU A 32 4.26 -2.41 12.87
N ASP A 33 4.06 -3.17 13.95
CA ASP A 33 4.23 -4.62 13.99
C ASP A 33 3.32 -5.37 13.00
N SER A 34 2.15 -4.81 12.69
CA SER A 34 1.25 -5.39 11.69
C SER A 34 1.80 -5.33 10.27
N LEU A 35 2.83 -4.54 9.96
CA LEU A 35 3.43 -4.47 8.63
C LEU A 35 4.09 -5.80 8.22
N GLN A 36 4.70 -6.52 9.17
CA GLN A 36 5.24 -7.86 8.90
C GLN A 36 4.13 -8.84 8.48
N LYS A 37 2.97 -8.78 9.13
CA LYS A 37 1.81 -9.59 8.76
C LYS A 37 1.26 -9.20 7.39
N VAL A 38 1.34 -7.92 7.02
CA VAL A 38 0.98 -7.47 5.67
C VAL A 38 1.91 -8.09 4.63
N ASP A 39 3.22 -8.13 4.89
CA ASP A 39 4.17 -8.80 4.00
C ASP A 39 3.88 -10.30 3.86
N GLU A 40 3.47 -10.97 4.94
CA GLU A 40 3.00 -12.36 4.91
C GLU A 40 1.74 -12.52 4.04
N VAL A 41 0.75 -11.62 4.17
CA VAL A 41 -0.47 -11.61 3.34
C VAL A 41 -0.14 -11.40 1.86
N ILE A 42 0.74 -10.45 1.54
CA ILE A 42 1.22 -10.20 0.16
C ILE A 42 1.90 -11.45 -0.39
N SER A 43 2.80 -12.06 0.39
CA SER A 43 3.53 -13.26 0.00
C SER A 43 2.59 -14.46 -0.22
N ALA A 44 1.60 -14.64 0.64
CA ALA A 44 0.61 -15.70 0.52
C ALA A 44 -0.34 -15.47 -0.67
N TYR A 45 -0.78 -14.22 -0.91
CA TYR A 45 -1.62 -13.86 -2.04
C TYR A 45 -0.94 -14.17 -3.39
N ARG A 46 0.36 -13.90 -3.50
CA ARG A 46 1.16 -14.28 -4.68
C ARG A 46 1.63 -15.75 -4.69
N SER A 47 1.15 -16.58 -3.77
CA SER A 47 1.56 -17.98 -3.61
C SER A 47 3.09 -18.18 -3.53
N GLY A 48 3.79 -17.21 -2.93
CA GLY A 48 5.24 -17.20 -2.79
C GLY A 48 6.03 -16.89 -4.08
N GLN A 49 5.35 -16.55 -5.19
CA GLN A 49 5.99 -16.22 -6.47
C GLN A 49 5.85 -14.75 -6.80
N VAL A 50 6.90 -14.14 -7.35
CA VAL A 50 6.86 -12.76 -7.84
C VAL A 50 6.24 -12.77 -9.25
N PHE A 51 5.28 -11.89 -9.50
CA PHE A 51 4.70 -11.74 -10.84
C PHE A 51 5.69 -11.04 -11.77
N ASP A 52 5.83 -11.50 -13.02
CA ASP A 52 6.54 -10.75 -14.05
C ASP A 52 5.54 -9.76 -14.70
N PRO A 53 5.74 -8.42 -14.55
CA PRO A 53 4.85 -7.43 -15.15
C PRO A 53 4.65 -7.59 -16.66
N LYS A 54 5.62 -8.18 -17.37
CA LYS A 54 5.55 -8.37 -18.83
C LYS A 54 4.63 -9.51 -19.24
N GLU A 55 4.34 -10.43 -18.32
CA GLU A 55 3.51 -11.61 -18.55
C GLU A 55 2.09 -11.43 -18.01
N LEU A 56 1.78 -10.29 -17.37
CA LEU A 56 0.45 -9.98 -16.87
C LEU A 56 -0.50 -9.66 -18.04
N THR A 57 -1.67 -10.28 -18.02
CA THR A 57 -2.80 -9.80 -18.84
C THR A 57 -3.35 -8.50 -18.26
N PRO A 58 -4.06 -7.68 -19.06
CA PRO A 58 -4.70 -6.47 -18.54
C PRO A 58 -5.66 -6.72 -17.36
N GLU A 59 -6.35 -7.86 -17.35
CA GLU A 59 -7.22 -8.28 -16.25
C GLU A 59 -6.42 -8.59 -14.99
N GLN A 60 -5.30 -9.31 -15.12
CA GLN A 60 -4.42 -9.60 -13.98
C GLN A 60 -3.77 -8.33 -13.43
N GLU A 61 -3.36 -7.40 -14.30
CA GLU A 61 -2.83 -6.11 -13.88
C GLU A 61 -3.88 -5.29 -13.11
N GLU A 62 -5.13 -5.27 -13.58
CA GLU A 62 -6.24 -4.62 -12.88
C GLU A 62 -6.52 -5.27 -11.51
N ASP A 63 -6.55 -6.60 -11.43
CA ASP A 63 -6.74 -7.33 -10.17
C ASP A 63 -5.61 -7.06 -9.17
N LEU A 64 -4.36 -7.08 -9.63
CA LEU A 64 -3.21 -6.73 -8.82
C LEU A 64 -3.27 -5.28 -8.35
N TRP A 65 -3.76 -4.36 -9.19
CA TRP A 65 -3.92 -2.97 -8.81
C TRP A 65 -5.06 -2.76 -7.79
N VAL A 66 -6.18 -3.48 -7.92
CA VAL A 66 -7.26 -3.49 -6.93
C VAL A 66 -6.75 -3.98 -5.57
N PHE A 67 -6.01 -5.09 -5.57
CA PHE A 67 -5.36 -5.61 -4.38
C PHE A 67 -4.37 -4.59 -3.78
N SER A 68 -3.57 -3.96 -4.62
CA SER A 68 -2.56 -2.98 -4.21
C SER A 68 -3.18 -1.73 -3.61
N LYS A 69 -4.31 -1.24 -4.12
CA LYS A 69 -5.06 -0.13 -3.50
C LYS A 69 -5.61 -0.51 -2.12
N MET A 70 -6.14 -1.73 -1.99
CA MET A 70 -6.67 -2.23 -0.72
C MET A 70 -5.57 -2.31 0.34
N ILE A 71 -4.50 -3.07 0.08
CA ILE A 71 -3.38 -3.23 1.03
C ILE A 71 -2.61 -1.92 1.20
N GLY A 72 -2.40 -1.16 0.12
CA GLY A 72 -1.73 0.15 0.16
C GLY A 72 -2.51 1.17 0.98
N GLY A 73 -3.85 1.10 0.97
CA GLY A 73 -4.70 1.87 1.88
C GLY A 73 -4.37 1.58 3.33
N TYR A 74 -4.28 0.30 3.70
CA TYR A 74 -3.88 -0.09 5.05
C TYR A 74 -2.49 0.42 5.41
N VAL A 75 -1.47 0.17 4.58
CA VAL A 75 -0.09 0.59 4.86
C VAL A 75 0.01 2.11 5.01
N GLY A 76 -0.64 2.88 4.12
CA GLY A 76 -0.63 4.33 4.24
C GLY A 76 -1.37 4.83 5.49
N GLU A 77 -2.42 4.16 5.93
CA GLU A 77 -3.09 4.48 7.19
C GLU A 77 -2.24 4.09 8.43
N VAL A 78 -1.37 3.07 8.34
CA VAL A 78 -0.33 2.83 9.37
C VAL A 78 0.68 3.98 9.39
N ILE A 79 1.15 4.40 8.21
CA ILE A 79 2.07 5.53 8.10
C ILE A 79 1.46 6.81 8.69
N ILE A 80 0.23 7.16 8.33
CA ILE A 80 -0.45 8.37 8.84
C ILE A 80 -0.58 8.34 10.36
N ARG A 81 -0.93 7.19 10.95
CA ARG A 81 -1.09 7.09 12.41
C ARG A 81 0.21 7.26 13.18
N ASN A 82 1.33 6.80 12.63
CA ASN A 82 2.61 6.77 13.35
C ASN A 82 3.54 7.93 12.97
N LEU A 83 3.51 8.38 11.71
CA LEU A 83 4.40 9.41 11.16
C LEU A 83 3.65 10.69 10.74
N GLY A 84 2.31 10.67 10.74
CA GLY A 84 1.49 11.74 10.18
C GLY A 84 1.41 11.68 8.65
N GLY A 85 0.73 12.67 8.07
CA GLY A 85 0.62 12.80 6.62
C GLY A 85 -0.81 12.92 6.11
N ASN A 86 -0.95 13.12 4.81
CA ASN A 86 -2.24 13.28 4.15
C ASN A 86 -2.25 12.62 2.77
N TRP A 87 -3.39 12.01 2.44
CA TRP A 87 -3.65 11.50 1.09
C TRP A 87 -3.98 12.62 0.12
N TYR A 88 -3.53 12.45 -1.12
CA TYR A 88 -3.94 13.27 -2.25
C TYR A 88 -3.83 12.47 -3.54
N THR A 89 -4.49 12.96 -4.60
CA THR A 89 -4.32 12.41 -5.95
C THR A 89 -3.39 13.30 -6.75
N ARG A 90 -2.47 12.71 -7.50
CA ARG A 90 -1.56 13.42 -8.41
C ARG A 90 -1.82 12.99 -9.84
N LYS A 91 -1.86 13.95 -10.77
CA LYS A 91 -1.87 13.64 -12.21
C LYS A 91 -0.51 13.09 -12.63
N LEU A 92 -0.52 11.92 -13.26
CA LEU A 92 0.63 11.38 -13.97
C LEU A 92 0.64 11.91 -15.40
N ASP A 93 -0.53 11.94 -16.03
CA ASP A 93 -0.78 12.52 -17.35
C ASP A 93 -2.23 13.04 -17.45
N ASP A 94 -2.70 13.32 -18.67
CA ASP A 94 -4.05 13.85 -18.91
C ASP A 94 -5.19 12.87 -18.57
N LEU A 95 -4.90 11.58 -18.53
CA LEU A 95 -5.88 10.49 -18.33
C LEU A 95 -5.69 9.75 -17.01
N ASN A 96 -4.49 9.81 -16.41
CA ASN A 96 -4.10 8.99 -15.29
C ASN A 96 -3.82 9.81 -14.02
N LEU A 97 -4.35 9.33 -12.90
CA LEU A 97 -4.08 9.81 -11.55
C LEU A 97 -3.40 8.69 -10.75
N THR A 98 -2.44 9.05 -9.91
CA THR A 98 -1.92 8.17 -8.85
C THR A 98 -2.36 8.68 -7.47
N ILE A 99 -2.37 7.77 -6.51
CA ILE A 99 -2.71 8.03 -5.11
C ILE A 99 -1.41 8.20 -4.35
N VAL A 100 -1.21 9.38 -3.77
CA VAL A 100 0.05 9.72 -3.10
C VAL A 100 -0.23 10.03 -1.64
N LEU A 101 0.69 9.59 -0.79
CA LEU A 101 0.78 9.95 0.61
C LEU A 101 1.90 10.97 0.78
N GLN A 102 1.55 12.17 1.26
CA GLN A 102 2.53 13.18 1.68
C GLN A 102 2.84 12.97 3.16
N ILE A 103 4.10 12.81 3.50
CA ILE A 103 4.62 12.70 4.86
C ILE A 103 5.60 13.85 5.09
N ALA A 104 5.28 14.78 5.98
CA ALA A 104 6.00 16.07 6.09
C ALA A 104 6.14 16.81 4.73
N ASP A 105 6.89 17.90 4.67
CA ASP A 105 6.92 18.76 3.48
C ASP A 105 7.76 18.20 2.30
N GLN A 106 8.55 17.13 2.52
CA GLN A 106 9.50 16.63 1.51
C GLN A 106 9.48 15.12 1.27
N VAL A 107 8.78 14.33 2.08
CA VAL A 107 8.72 12.87 1.89
C VAL A 107 7.36 12.53 1.30
N GLU A 108 7.37 11.87 0.15
CA GLU A 108 6.15 11.43 -0.51
C GLU A 108 6.34 10.04 -1.11
N GLY A 109 5.25 9.30 -1.22
CA GLY A 109 5.25 7.99 -1.85
C GLY A 109 3.83 7.53 -2.14
N SER A 110 3.70 6.48 -2.94
CA SER A 110 2.42 5.85 -3.24
C SER A 110 2.41 4.46 -2.61
N PRO A 111 1.75 4.28 -1.44
CA PRO A 111 1.58 2.97 -0.84
C PRO A 111 0.94 1.93 -1.78
N PRO A 112 -0.03 2.26 -2.65
CA PRO A 112 -0.49 1.33 -3.68
C PRO A 112 0.60 0.92 -4.67
N ASP A 113 1.38 1.87 -5.22
CA ASP A 113 2.47 1.55 -6.15
C ASP A 113 3.55 0.69 -5.46
N MET A 114 3.83 0.99 -4.19
CA MET A 114 4.74 0.22 -3.34
C MET A 114 4.27 -1.22 -3.14
N VAL A 115 2.98 -1.46 -2.89
CA VAL A 115 2.44 -2.83 -2.80
C VAL A 115 2.53 -3.53 -4.17
N PHE A 116 2.24 -2.82 -5.26
CA PHE A 116 2.39 -3.38 -6.60
C PHE A 116 3.84 -3.79 -6.88
N GLN A 117 4.83 -2.98 -6.44
CA GLN A 117 6.24 -3.35 -6.46
C GLN A 117 6.53 -4.56 -5.58
N CYS A 118 5.93 -4.69 -4.39
CA CYS A 118 6.08 -5.90 -3.57
C CYS A 118 5.55 -7.16 -4.28
N MET A 119 4.56 -7.02 -5.16
CA MET A 119 4.02 -8.12 -5.95
C MET A 119 4.91 -8.52 -7.14
N THR A 120 5.69 -7.57 -7.68
CA THR A 120 6.36 -7.70 -8.98
C THR A 120 7.90 -7.60 -8.93
N GLU A 121 8.46 -7.14 -7.81
CA GLU A 121 9.89 -7.06 -7.56
C GLU A 121 10.31 -8.02 -6.42
N PRO A 122 11.41 -8.77 -6.58
CA PRO A 122 11.90 -9.64 -5.53
C PRO A 122 12.45 -8.84 -4.34
N PHE A 123 12.31 -9.40 -3.13
CA PHE A 123 12.85 -8.86 -1.87
C PHE A 123 12.31 -7.49 -1.42
N ARG A 124 11.29 -6.94 -2.08
CA ARG A 124 10.54 -5.78 -1.61
C ARG A 124 9.54 -6.17 -0.51
N THR A 125 9.48 -5.38 0.55
CA THR A 125 8.54 -5.55 1.67
C THR A 125 8.00 -4.20 2.10
N VAL A 126 6.72 -4.15 2.51
CA VAL A 126 6.09 -2.93 3.00
C VAL A 126 6.73 -2.44 4.30
N GLU A 127 7.23 -3.35 5.13
CA GLU A 127 8.01 -3.01 6.33
C GLU A 127 9.29 -2.22 5.96
N ALA A 128 10.04 -2.64 4.95
CA ALA A 128 11.27 -1.95 4.55
C ALA A 128 10.97 -0.53 4.05
N PHE A 129 9.89 -0.34 3.29
CA PHE A 129 9.45 0.98 2.83
C PHE A 129 9.04 1.89 4.00
N TYR A 130 8.34 1.36 5.00
CA TYR A 130 8.00 2.12 6.21
C TYR A 130 9.26 2.60 6.94
N GLU A 131 10.24 1.71 7.10
CA GLU A 131 11.52 2.04 7.74
C GLU A 131 12.32 3.09 6.97
N GLU A 132 12.30 3.05 5.64
CA GLU A 132 12.91 4.10 4.80
C GLU A 132 12.23 5.46 4.99
N ALA A 133 10.89 5.50 5.03
CA ALA A 133 10.14 6.72 5.29
C ALA A 133 10.47 7.28 6.69
N LYS A 134 10.47 6.43 7.72
CA LYS A 134 10.80 6.79 9.11
C LYS A 134 12.21 7.35 9.26
N LYS A 135 13.19 6.74 8.59
CA LYS A 135 14.58 7.23 8.55
C LYS A 135 14.69 8.59 7.88
N SER A 136 13.97 8.79 6.77
CA SER A 136 14.00 10.06 6.02
C SER A 136 13.49 11.24 6.86
N LEU A 137 12.56 11.00 7.79
CA LEU A 137 12.08 12.01 8.75
C LEU A 137 13.05 12.28 9.90
N SER A 138 13.94 11.34 10.22
CA SER A 138 14.88 11.43 11.36
C SER A 138 16.18 12.17 11.01
N VAL A 139 16.40 12.51 9.74
CA VAL A 139 17.62 13.17 9.21
C VAL A 139 17.47 14.70 9.18
N HIS A 140 16.36 15.24 9.69
CA HIS A 140 16.05 16.67 9.76
C HIS A 140 15.74 17.11 11.20
#